data_AF-A0A395TX07-F1
#
_entry.id   AF-A0A395TX07-F1
#
_cell.length_a   1.000
_cell.length_b   1.000
_cell.length_c   1.000
_cell.angle_alpha   90.00
_cell.angle_beta   90.00
_cell.angle_gamma   90.00
#
_symmetry.space_group_name_H-M   'P 1'
#
loop_
_entity.id
_entity.type
_entity.pdbx_description
1 polymer ?
#
loop_
_entity_poly.entity_id
_entity_poly.type
_entity_poly.pdbx_seq_one_letter_code
_entity_poly.pdbx_strand_id
1 'polypeptide(L)' 'MYKVEKCGDEFWCILDVQTTMPPLLSFRWLESQLKENALGTQKSYMDSLKLFYDFWLQKHGVSLYPPHEPTGRYC' A
#
# COMPACT_ATOMS: atom_id res chain seq x y z
N MET A 1 -3.13 -0.37 9.93
CA MET A 1 -2.40 0.92 9.79
C MET A 1 -1.41 0.73 8.66
N TYR A 2 -1.27 1.67 7.73
CA TYR A 2 -0.48 1.45 6.51
C TYR A 2 0.91 2.09 6.58
N LYS A 3 1.88 1.48 5.91
CA LYS A 3 3.27 1.96 5.76
C LYS A 3 3.63 2.01 4.28
N VAL A 4 4.21 3.13 3.86
CA VAL A 4 4.85 3.24 2.54
C VAL A 4 6.29 2.76 2.69
N GLU A 5 6.67 1.78 1.89
CA GLU A 5 7.97 1.12 1.97
C GLU A 5 8.62 1.00 0.59
N LYS A 6 9.93 1.22 0.56
CA LYS A 6 10.73 1.04 -0.65
C LYS A 6 11.24 -0.40 -0.67
N CYS A 7 10.90 -1.15 -1.72
CA CYS A 7 11.39 -2.52 -1.90
C CYS A 7 12.73 -2.46 -2.61
N GLY A 8 13.81 -2.43 -1.82
CA GLY A 8 15.16 -2.21 -2.32
C GLY A 8 15.30 -0.84 -2.99
N ASP A 9 15.95 -0.82 -4.16
CA ASP A 9 16.08 0.39 -5.00
C ASP A 9 15.13 0.41 -6.20
N GLU A 10 14.20 -0.55 -6.29
CA GLU A 10 13.42 -0.81 -7.50
C GLU A 10 12.08 -0.08 -7.54
N PHE A 11 11.27 -0.16 -6.48
CA PHE A 11 9.93 0.44 -6.47
C PHE A 11 9.41 0.73 -5.06
N TRP A 12 8.34 1.53 -4.98
CA TRP A 12 7.61 1.82 -3.75
C TRP A 12 6.31 1.03 -3.68
N CYS A 13 5.98 0.53 -2.49
CA CYS A 13 4.74 -0.17 -2.19
C CYS A 13 4.06 0.41 -0.94
N ILE A 14 2.79 0.05 -0.76
CA ILE A 14 2.05 0.32 0.48
C ILE A 14 1.66 -1.00 1.14
N LEU A 15 1.98 -1.13 2.42
CA LEU A 15 1.75 -2.35 3.20
C LEU A 15 0.85 -2.06 4.39
N ASP A 16 -0.04 -2.98 4.72
CA ASP A 16 -0.63 -3.00 6.05
C ASP A 16 0.41 -3.47 7.07
N VAL A 17 0.61 -2.70 8.15
CA VAL A 17 1.64 -2.93 9.17
C VAL A 17 1.40 -4.21 9.96
N GLN A 18 0.15 -4.68 10.09
CA GLN A 18 -0.14 -5.90 10.84
C GLN A 18 0.09 -7.15 9.99
N THR A 19 -0.24 -7.08 8.70
CA THR A 19 -0.19 -8.25 7.81
C THR A 19 1.03 -8.28 6.89
N THR A 20 1.73 -7.16 6.72
CA THR A 20 2.80 -6.96 5.72
C THR A 20 2.36 -7.26 4.28
N MET A 21 1.05 -7.12 4.01
CA MET A 21 0.44 -7.39 2.71
C MET A 21 -0.03 -6.08 2.05
N PRO A 22 -0.04 -6.02 0.70
CA PRO A 22 -0.57 -4.87 -0.01
C PRO A 22 -2.09 -4.81 0.17
N PRO A 23 -2.66 -3.62 0.40
CA PRO A 23 -4.08 -3.48 0.56
C PRO A 23 -4.77 -3.66 -0.79
N LEU A 24 -5.59 -4.70 -0.98
CA LEU A 24 -6.48 -4.90 -2.14
C LEU A 24 -5.85 -5.08 -3.54
N LEU A 25 -6.57 -5.79 -4.41
CA LEU A 25 -6.14 -6.10 -5.79
C LEU A 25 -5.95 -4.85 -6.67
N SER A 26 -6.78 -3.82 -6.47
CA SER A 26 -6.69 -2.54 -7.21
C SER A 26 -5.35 -1.83 -6.98
N PHE A 27 -4.69 -2.06 -5.86
CA PHE A 27 -3.40 -1.46 -5.54
C PHE A 27 -2.26 -2.21 -6.21
N ARG A 28 -2.36 -3.54 -6.33
CA ARG A 28 -1.41 -4.30 -7.14
C ARG A 28 -1.43 -3.84 -8.60
N TRP A 29 -2.61 -3.49 -9.10
CA TRP A 29 -2.72 -2.89 -10.43
C TRP A 29 -2.06 -1.52 -10.49
N LEU A 30 -2.36 -0.62 -9.55
CA LEU A 30 -1.74 0.71 -9.51
C LEU A 30 -0.21 0.64 -9.33
N GLU A 31 0.29 -0.20 -8.44
CA GLU A 31 1.72 -0.51 -8.28
C GLU A 31 2.33 -0.96 -9.62
N SER A 32 1.67 -1.89 -10.32
CA SER A 32 2.14 -2.35 -11.64
C SER A 32 2.18 -1.23 -12.67
N GLN A 33 1.23 -0.30 -12.67
CA GLN A 33 1.24 0.86 -13.57
C GLN A 33 2.35 1.86 -13.18
N LEU A 34 2.62 2.01 -11.89
CA LEU A 34 3.60 2.95 -11.39
C LEU A 34 5.04 2.47 -11.54
N LYS A 35 5.29 1.17 -11.75
CA LYS A 35 6.64 0.63 -11.97
C LYS A 35 7.40 1.26 -13.14
N GLU A 36 6.68 1.78 -14.13
CA GLU A 36 7.27 2.48 -15.29
C GLU A 36 7.63 3.95 -14.98
N ASN A 37 7.20 4.48 -13.84
CA ASN A 37 7.43 5.87 -13.43
C ASN A 37 8.67 6.04 -12.57
N ALA A 38 9.19 7.28 -12.50
CA ALA A 38 10.27 7.65 -11.59
C ALA A 38 9.90 7.39 -10.12
N LEU A 39 10.88 6.98 -9.31
CA LEU A 39 10.70 6.63 -7.89
C LEU A 39 10.03 7.74 -7.05
N GLY A 40 10.32 9.02 -7.34
CA GLY A 40 9.68 10.14 -6.65
C GLY A 40 8.17 10.21 -6.92
N THR A 41 7.76 9.95 -8.17
CA THR A 41 6.35 9.86 -8.56
C THR A 41 5.69 8.67 -7.89
N GLN A 42 6.33 7.49 -7.91
CA GLN A 42 5.80 6.30 -7.23
C GLN A 42 5.52 6.58 -5.74
N LYS A 43 6.49 7.17 -5.03
CA LYS A 43 6.36 7.53 -3.62
C LYS A 43 5.18 8.49 -3.37
N SER A 44 5.05 9.54 -4.18
CA SER A 44 3.97 10.52 -4.02
C SER A 44 2.58 9.91 -4.17
N TYR A 45 2.42 8.94 -5.07
CA TYR A 45 1.17 8.20 -5.23
C TYR A 45 0.91 7.29 -4.02
N MET A 46 1.93 6.56 -3.54
CA MET A 46 1.81 5.72 -2.34
C MET A 46 1.45 6.52 -1.09
N ASP A 47 2.06 7.69 -0.90
CA ASP A 47 1.74 8.59 0.22
C ASP A 47 0.29 9.10 0.13
N SER A 48 -0.19 9.41 -1.09
CA SER A 48 -1.58 9.84 -1.31
C SER A 48 -2.59 8.74 -0.99
N LEU A 49 -2.28 7.49 -1.35
CA LEU A 49 -3.10 6.34 -1.00
C LEU A 49 -3.11 6.09 0.51
N LYS A 50 -1.95 6.19 1.17
CA LYS A 50 -1.85 6.07 2.63
C LYS A 50 -2.78 7.08 3.31
N LEU A 51 -2.77 8.34 2.88
CA LEU A 51 -3.64 9.39 3.42
C LEU A 51 -5.11 9.06 3.25
N PHE A 52 -5.52 8.57 2.07
CA PHE A 52 -6.90 8.15 1.84
C PHE A 52 -7.33 7.04 2.81
N TYR A 53 -6.47 6.05 3.03
CA TYR A 53 -6.75 4.94 3.93
C TYR A 53 -6.82 5.35 5.39
N ASP A 54 -5.89 6.18 5.85
CA ASP A 54 -5.89 6.70 7.20
C ASP A 54 -7.18 7.50 7.45
N PHE A 55 -7.57 8.34 6.48
CA PHE A 55 -8.85 9.05 6.50
C PHE A 55 -10.04 8.10 6.55
N TRP A 56 -10.07 7.08 5.69
CA TRP A 56 -11.17 6.10 5.64
C TRP A 56 -11.34 5.40 6.98
N LEU A 57 -10.26 4.87 7.55
CA LEU A 57 -10.27 4.18 8.83
C LEU A 57 -10.71 5.13 9.95
N GLN A 58 -10.20 6.36 9.97
CA GLN A 58 -10.59 7.36 10.96
C GLN A 58 -12.08 7.72 10.86
N LYS A 59 -12.62 7.84 9.64
CA LYS A 59 -14.00 8.24 9.39
C LYS A 59 -15.01 7.13 9.65
N HIS A 60 -14.68 5.90 9.28
CA HIS A 60 -15.63 4.79 9.25
C HIS A 60 -15.36 3.70 10.30
N GLY A 61 -14.21 3.72 10.97
CA GLY A 61 -13.83 2.71 11.98
C GLY A 61 -13.59 1.31 11.40
N VAL A 62 -13.58 1.16 10.07
CA VAL A 62 -13.41 -0.11 9.37
C VAL A 62 -12.33 0.01 8.31
N SER A 63 -11.56 -1.07 8.13
CA SER A 63 -10.60 -1.17 7.02
C SER A 63 -11.32 -1.59 5.74
N LEU A 64 -10.80 -1.17 4.58
CA LEU A 64 -11.25 -1.72 3.28
C LEU A 64 -10.65 -3.11 2.99
N TYR A 65 -9.75 -3.61 3.84
CA TYR A 65 -9.14 -4.94 3.69
C TYR A 65 -9.82 -5.98 4.60
N PRO A 66 -10.20 -7.17 4.07
CA PRO A 66 -10.78 -8.24 4.88
C PRO A 66 -9.71 -8.92 5.75
N PRO A 67 -10.04 -9.33 6.99
CA PRO A 67 -9.06 -9.80 7.96
C PRO A 67 -8.73 -11.29 7.77
N HIS A 68 -8.07 -11.75 6.70
CA HIS A 68 -7.62 -13.16 6.65
C HIS A 68 -6.27 -13.44 5.96
N GLU A 69 -5.56 -14.36 6.64
CA GLU A 69 -4.34 -15.15 6.40
C GLU A 69 -3.01 -14.49 5.97
N PRO A 70 -1.96 -14.54 6.83
CA PRO A 70 -0.62 -14.12 6.48
C PRO A 70 0.10 -15.23 5.72
N THR A 71 0.30 -15.05 4.41
CA THR A 71 1.22 -15.87 3.62
C THR A 71 2.37 -15.00 3.12
N GLY A 72 3.44 -14.92 3.93
CA GLY A 72 4.73 -14.33 3.53
C GLY A 72 4.80 -12.80 3.53
N ARG A 73 6.03 -12.29 3.64
CA ARG A 73 6.35 -10.88 3.44
C ARG A 73 6.20 -10.51 1.97
N TYR A 74 5.46 -9.44 1.68
CA TYR A 74 5.35 -8.89 0.33
C TYR A 74 6.62 -8.13 -0.09
N CYS A 75 7.21 -7.44 0.89
CA CYS A 75 8.58 -6.96 0.98
C CYS A 75 9.07 -7.28 2.43
#